data_AF-A0A7X2P7C0-F1
#
_entry.id   AF-A0A7X2P7C0-F1
#
_cell.length_a   1.000
_cell.length_b   1.000
_cell.length_c   1.000
_cell.angle_alpha   90.00
_cell.angle_beta   90.00
_cell.angle_gamma   90.00
#
_symmetry.space_group_name_H-M   'P 1'
#
loop_
_entity.id
_entity.type
_entity.pdbx_description
1 polymer ?
#
loop_
_entity_poly.entity_id
_entity_poly.type
_entity_poly.pdbx_seq_one_letter_code
_entity_poly.pdbx_strand_id
1 'polypeptide(L)'
;MYVFHVNDEDYKVKFGYGVLYKSDLIDRVVNVTSDANNPAESVKNVIGLTAELLLAGLQKNYSDEFGYETDEEKEKQILKVCDLIDDYEDESEVDEETGQKIHDGFTLFRDLSGELEKNGFLSKILGETEEAAKKVNATVIPMDHKRAGRKKS
;
A
#
# COMPACT_ATOMS: atom_id res chain seq x y z
N MET A 1 -2.04 8.21 10.06
CA MET A 1 -1.62 9.39 9.30
C MET A 1 -0.11 9.37 9.24
N TYR A 2 0.40 8.91 8.12
CA TYR A 2 1.82 8.94 7.78
C TYR A 2 2.25 10.38 7.47
N VAL A 3 3.47 10.72 7.89
CA VAL A 3 4.12 12.01 7.60
C VAL A 3 5.40 11.68 6.84
N PHE A 4 5.50 12.20 5.63
CA PHE A 4 6.66 12.09 4.77
C PHE A 4 7.54 13.31 5.02
N HIS A 5 8.73 13.08 5.58
CA HIS A 5 9.70 14.13 5.89
C HIS A 5 10.81 14.10 4.85
N VAL A 6 11.07 15.23 4.19
CA VAL A 6 12.16 15.38 3.21
C VAL A 6 12.49 16.86 3.05
N ASN A 7 13.76 17.22 2.81
CA ASN A 7 14.20 18.59 2.57
C ASN A 7 13.76 19.58 3.68
N ASP A 8 13.85 19.17 4.94
CA ASP A 8 13.36 19.91 6.13
C ASP A 8 11.84 20.22 6.13
N GLU A 9 11.04 19.57 5.26
CA GLU A 9 9.60 19.76 5.15
C GLU A 9 8.79 18.52 5.58
N ASP A 10 7.63 18.77 6.22
CA ASP A 10 6.70 17.72 6.67
C ASP A 10 5.44 17.66 5.80
N TYR A 11 5.31 16.58 5.03
CA TYR A 11 4.15 16.30 4.21
C TYR A 11 3.21 15.29 4.86
N LYS A 12 2.00 15.73 5.23
CA LYS A 12 0.93 14.87 5.74
C LYS A 12 0.27 14.11 4.60
N VAL A 13 0.58 12.82 4.50
CA VAL A 13 0.04 11.95 3.45
C VAL A 13 -1.35 11.46 3.85
N LYS A 14 -2.34 11.67 2.98
CA LYS A 14 -3.71 11.19 3.18
C LYS A 14 -4.41 10.86 1.87
N PHE A 15 -4.89 9.63 1.73
CA PHE A 15 -5.56 9.21 0.51
C PHE A 15 -7.01 9.71 0.43
N GLY A 16 -7.31 10.51 -0.60
CA GLY A 16 -8.65 11.05 -0.86
C GLY A 16 -9.45 10.20 -1.84
N TYR A 17 -10.76 10.07 -1.61
CA TYR A 17 -11.69 9.31 -2.46
C TYR A 17 -11.65 9.71 -3.94
N GLY A 18 -11.53 11.01 -4.25
CA GLY A 18 -11.54 11.49 -5.64
C GLY A 18 -10.37 10.99 -6.47
N VAL A 19 -9.19 10.85 -5.86
CA VAL A 19 -7.99 10.31 -6.52
C VAL A 19 -8.08 8.80 -6.62
N LEU A 20 -8.40 8.13 -5.50
CA LEU A 20 -8.51 6.67 -5.47
C LEU A 20 -9.57 6.14 -6.44
N TYR A 21 -10.75 6.77 -6.52
CA TYR A 21 -11.84 6.35 -7.40
C TYR A 21 -11.48 6.43 -8.89
N LYS A 22 -10.63 7.39 -9.28
CA LYS A 22 -10.22 7.60 -10.68
C LYS A 22 -8.99 6.79 -11.07
N SER A 23 -8.45 6.00 -10.14
CA SER A 23 -7.20 5.26 -10.30
C SER A 23 -7.38 3.78 -10.03
N ASP A 24 -6.49 2.96 -10.57
CA ASP A 24 -6.38 1.53 -10.28
C ASP A 24 -5.37 1.24 -9.14
N LEU A 25 -4.99 2.26 -8.37
CA LEU A 25 -3.91 2.17 -7.36
C LEU A 25 -4.17 1.11 -6.30
N ILE A 26 -5.42 0.99 -5.84
CA ILE A 26 -5.79 -0.01 -4.84
C ILE A 26 -5.51 -1.43 -5.36
N ASP A 27 -5.98 -1.73 -6.57
CA ASP A 27 -5.84 -3.06 -7.16
C ASP A 27 -4.36 -3.39 -7.42
N ARG A 28 -3.58 -2.40 -7.85
CA ARG A 28 -2.14 -2.54 -8.09
C ARG A 28 -1.35 -2.79 -6.79
N VAL A 29 -1.68 -2.12 -5.70
CA VAL A 29 -1.06 -2.37 -4.38
C VAL A 29 -1.33 -3.80 -3.91
N VAL A 30 -2.58 -4.26 -4.02
CA VAL A 30 -2.96 -5.62 -3.63
C VAL A 30 -2.24 -6.67 -4.48
N ASN A 31 -2.10 -6.44 -5.79
CA ASN A 31 -1.45 -7.38 -6.69
C ASN A 31 0.07 -7.47 -6.44
N VAL A 32 0.76 -6.33 -6.29
CA VAL A 32 2.21 -6.30 -6.05
C VAL A 32 2.59 -6.93 -4.71
N THR A 33 1.75 -6.79 -3.68
CA THR A 33 1.96 -7.42 -2.38
C THR A 33 1.67 -8.93 -2.37
N SER A 34 0.98 -9.44 -3.40
CA SER A 34 0.53 -10.85 -3.47
C SER A 34 1.33 -11.73 -4.44
N ASP A 35 2.07 -11.16 -5.41
CA ASP A 35 2.74 -11.93 -6.47
C ASP A 35 4.25 -12.04 -6.26
N ALA A 36 4.71 -13.23 -5.83
CA ALA A 36 6.10 -13.56 -5.58
C ALA A 36 6.87 -14.11 -6.81
N ASN A 37 6.23 -14.22 -7.98
CA ASN A 37 6.76 -15.04 -9.08
C ASN A 37 7.61 -14.28 -10.13
N ASN A 38 7.68 -12.94 -10.13
CA ASN A 38 8.52 -12.19 -11.07
C ASN A 38 9.21 -10.94 -10.45
N PRO A 39 10.32 -11.14 -9.71
CA PRO A 39 10.92 -10.09 -8.89
C PRO A 39 11.40 -8.84 -9.67
N ALA A 40 11.89 -8.97 -10.90
CA ALA A 40 12.39 -7.81 -11.66
C ALA A 40 11.27 -6.91 -12.20
N GLU A 41 10.17 -7.51 -12.67
CA GLU A 41 8.97 -6.77 -13.08
C GLU A 41 8.25 -6.18 -11.85
N SER A 42 8.26 -6.91 -10.73
CA SER A 42 7.78 -6.42 -9.44
C SER A 42 8.55 -5.20 -8.95
N VAL A 43 9.89 -5.12 -9.11
CA VAL A 43 10.68 -3.95 -8.68
C VAL A 43 10.31 -2.68 -9.46
N LYS A 44 10.25 -2.74 -10.80
CA LYS A 44 9.84 -1.57 -11.60
C LYS A 44 8.41 -1.14 -11.25
N ASN A 45 7.53 -2.11 -11.02
CA ASN A 45 6.16 -1.85 -10.61
C ASN A 45 6.10 -1.20 -9.21
N VAL A 46 6.92 -1.64 -8.26
CA VAL A 46 7.03 -1.02 -6.92
C VAL A 46 7.50 0.42 -7.01
N ILE A 47 8.55 0.71 -7.78
CA ILE A 47 9.07 2.09 -7.92
C ILE A 47 7.99 3.03 -8.46
N GLY A 48 7.38 2.69 -9.60
CA GLY A 48 6.32 3.50 -10.19
C GLY A 48 5.10 3.64 -9.27
N LEU A 49 4.70 2.53 -8.62
CA LEU A 49 3.58 2.54 -7.70
C LEU A 49 3.84 3.37 -6.43
N THR A 50 5.09 3.42 -5.96
CA THR A 50 5.49 4.25 -4.81
C THR A 50 5.32 5.73 -5.13
N ALA A 51 5.82 6.17 -6.28
CA ALA A 51 5.64 7.55 -6.75
C ALA A 51 4.16 7.90 -6.94
N GLU A 52 3.37 7.00 -7.55
CA GLU A 52 1.93 7.24 -7.74
C GLU A 52 1.16 7.27 -6.42
N LEU A 53 1.50 6.42 -5.45
CA LEU A 53 0.89 6.43 -4.12
C LEU A 53 1.22 7.71 -3.36
N LEU A 54 2.49 8.12 -3.37
CA LEU A 54 2.90 9.34 -2.69
C LEU A 54 2.17 10.54 -3.30
N LEU A 55 2.16 10.66 -4.63
CA LEU A 55 1.41 11.71 -5.35
C LEU A 55 -0.08 11.70 -4.95
N ALA A 56 -0.73 10.55 -4.97
CA ALA A 56 -2.14 10.42 -4.61
C ALA A 56 -2.43 10.81 -3.15
N GLY A 57 -1.50 10.51 -2.24
CA GLY A 57 -1.62 10.87 -0.83
C GLY A 57 -1.33 12.35 -0.54
N LEU A 58 -0.46 13.00 -1.32
CA LEU A 58 -0.14 14.42 -1.17
C LEU A 58 -1.27 15.32 -1.67
N GLN A 59 -1.91 14.95 -2.78
CA GLN A 59 -2.97 15.75 -3.40
C GLN A 59 -4.12 16.13 -2.48
N LYS A 60 -4.38 15.35 -1.43
CA LYS A 60 -5.50 15.65 -0.52
C LYS A 60 -5.28 16.93 0.29
N ASN A 61 -4.03 17.20 0.67
CA ASN A 61 -3.66 18.33 1.53
C ASN A 61 -2.84 19.39 0.77
N TYR A 62 -2.21 19.01 -0.33
CA TYR A 62 -1.25 19.82 -1.08
C TYR A 62 -1.61 19.88 -2.58
N SER A 63 -2.90 20.02 -2.89
CA SER A 63 -3.41 20.06 -4.28
C SER A 63 -2.85 21.23 -5.09
N ASP A 64 -2.56 22.35 -4.45
CA ASP A 64 -2.01 23.54 -5.13
C ASP A 64 -0.61 23.28 -5.69
N GLU A 65 0.10 22.31 -5.10
CA GLU A 65 1.47 21.95 -5.46
C GLU A 65 1.54 20.66 -6.29
N PHE A 66 0.78 19.63 -5.89
CA PHE A 66 0.83 18.28 -6.47
C PHE A 66 -0.40 17.91 -7.29
N GLY A 67 -1.35 18.83 -7.46
CA GLY A 67 -2.55 18.64 -8.28
C GLY A 67 -2.23 18.56 -9.77
N TYR A 68 -3.10 17.88 -10.50
CA TYR A 68 -3.08 17.81 -11.96
C TYR A 68 -4.51 17.63 -12.49
N GLU A 69 -4.76 18.08 -13.72
CA GLU A 69 -6.04 17.87 -14.42
C GLU A 69 -5.87 16.99 -15.67
N THR A 70 -4.68 17.00 -16.27
CA THR A 70 -4.35 16.23 -17.48
C THR A 70 -3.31 15.14 -17.20
N ASP A 71 -3.22 14.15 -18.09
CA ASP A 71 -2.22 13.09 -17.99
C ASP A 71 -0.78 13.62 -18.16
N GLU A 72 -0.60 14.67 -18.97
CA GLU A 72 0.69 15.34 -19.17
C GLU A 72 1.16 16.07 -17.90
N GLU A 73 0.23 16.70 -17.18
CA GLU A 73 0.50 17.30 -15.87
C GLU A 73 0.77 16.22 -14.82
N LYS A 74 0.01 15.12 -14.84
CA LYS A 74 0.25 13.96 -13.96
C LYS A 74 1.68 13.46 -14.12
N GLU A 75 2.17 13.31 -15.35
CA GLU A 75 3.51 12.82 -15.61
C GLU A 75 4.59 13.76 -15.05
N LYS A 76 4.41 15.08 -15.17
CA LYS A 76 5.29 16.07 -14.52
C LYS A 76 5.26 15.99 -12.99
N GLN A 77 4.07 15.80 -12.40
CA GLN A 77 3.93 15.66 -10.96
C GLN A 77 4.57 14.36 -10.47
N ILE A 78 4.49 13.28 -11.25
CA ILE A 78 5.20 12.03 -10.94
C ILE A 78 6.71 12.25 -10.94
N LEU A 79 7.27 12.94 -11.94
CA LEU A 79 8.70 13.25 -11.96
C LEU A 79 9.13 14.06 -10.74
N LYS A 80 8.36 15.10 -10.39
CA LYS A 80 8.61 15.87 -9.16
C LYS A 80 8.59 15.00 -7.90
N VAL A 81 7.65 14.05 -7.81
CA VAL A 81 7.57 13.13 -6.69
C VAL A 81 8.73 12.13 -6.70
N CYS A 82 9.21 11.70 -7.86
CA CYS A 82 10.44 10.89 -7.95
C CYS A 82 11.64 11.67 -7.41
N ASP A 83 11.81 12.93 -7.78
CA ASP A 83 12.89 13.78 -7.25
C ASP A 83 12.82 13.87 -5.70
N LEU A 84 11.61 14.03 -5.13
CA LEU A 84 11.42 14.01 -3.67
C LEU A 84 11.74 12.65 -3.03
N ILE A 85 11.50 11.54 -3.72
CA ILE A 85 11.85 10.21 -3.22
C ILE A 85 13.36 10.03 -3.25
N ASP A 86 14.03 10.50 -4.31
CA ASP A 86 15.49 10.47 -4.40
C ASP A 86 16.12 11.28 -3.25
N ASP A 87 15.63 12.49 -2.98
CA ASP A 87 16.07 13.31 -1.84
C ASP A 87 15.84 12.59 -0.50
N TYR A 88 14.68 11.96 -0.32
CA TYR A 88 14.38 11.16 0.88
C TYR A 88 15.32 9.98 1.07
N GLU A 89 15.74 9.31 -0.02
CA GLU A 89 16.72 8.23 0.06
C GLU A 89 18.12 8.76 0.37
N ASP A 90 18.51 9.90 -0.19
CA ASP A 90 19.83 10.51 0.00
C ASP A 90 20.00 11.10 1.40
N GLU A 91 18.91 11.58 2.01
CA GLU A 91 18.88 12.03 3.41
C GLU A 91 18.93 10.88 4.42
N SER A 92 18.77 9.62 3.97
CA SER A 92 18.76 8.49 4.90
C SER A 92 20.11 8.25 5.56
N GLU A 93 20.06 8.22 6.89
CA GLU A 93 21.13 7.68 7.71
C GLU A 93 21.32 6.18 7.42
N VAL A 94 22.54 5.70 7.67
CA VAL A 94 22.91 4.28 7.58
C VAL A 94 22.91 3.71 8.98
N ASP A 95 22.17 2.63 9.18
CA ASP A 95 22.18 1.86 10.42
C ASP A 95 23.57 1.23 10.61
N GLU A 96 24.25 1.58 11.70
CA GLU A 96 25.64 1.19 11.96
C GLU A 96 25.81 -0.32 12.20
N GLU A 97 24.76 -1.04 12.62
CA GLU A 97 24.81 -2.47 12.90
C GLU A 97 24.63 -3.33 11.64
N THR A 98 23.73 -2.89 10.75
CA THR A 98 23.34 -3.63 9.54
C THR A 98 24.01 -3.11 8.27
N GLY A 99 24.51 -1.87 8.29
CA GLY A 99 25.07 -1.18 7.14
C GLY A 99 24.05 -0.80 6.06
N GLN A 100 22.75 -0.84 6.39
CA GLN A 100 21.65 -0.52 5.47
C GLN A 100 21.08 0.87 5.75
N LYS A 101 20.50 1.50 4.73
CA LYS A 101 19.76 2.76 4.91
C LYS A 101 18.57 2.51 5.86
N ILE A 102 18.37 3.43 6.82
CA ILE A 102 17.22 3.38 7.75
C ILE A 102 15.91 3.57 7.00
N HIS A 103 15.90 4.40 5.95
CA HIS A 103 14.78 4.56 5.05
C HIS A 103 15.19 4.57 3.58
N ASP A 104 14.36 3.96 2.76
CA ASP A 104 14.51 3.88 1.32
C ASP A 104 13.12 3.85 0.64
N GLY A 105 13.09 3.83 -0.70
CA GLY A 105 11.86 3.77 -1.48
C GLY A 105 10.99 2.53 -1.18
N PHE A 106 11.58 1.42 -0.76
CA PHE A 106 10.82 0.23 -0.36
C PHE A 106 10.15 0.40 1.01
N THR A 107 10.84 1.02 1.96
CA THR A 107 10.32 1.37 3.27
C THR A 107 9.18 2.38 3.13
N LEU A 108 9.37 3.38 2.26
CA LEU A 108 8.33 4.34 1.88
C LEU A 108 7.11 3.65 1.26
N PHE A 109 7.30 2.75 0.29
CA PHE A 109 6.22 1.97 -0.31
C PHE A 109 5.39 1.25 0.75
N ARG A 110 6.06 0.57 1.69
CA ARG A 110 5.40 -0.18 2.77
C ARG A 110 4.60 0.75 3.68
N ASP A 111 5.15 1.90 4.04
CA ASP A 111 4.50 2.84 4.95
C ASP A 111 3.30 3.52 4.28
N LEU A 112 3.40 3.89 2.99
CA LEU A 112 2.29 4.39 2.18
C LEU A 112 1.17 3.36 2.01
N SER A 113 1.54 2.12 1.68
CA SER A 113 0.59 1.00 1.57
C SER A 113 -0.11 0.75 2.91
N GLY A 114 0.64 0.78 4.01
CA GLY A 114 0.10 0.66 5.37
C GLY A 114 -0.84 1.80 5.75
N GLU A 115 -0.58 3.04 5.33
CA GLU A 115 -1.50 4.16 5.53
C GLU A 115 -2.79 3.98 4.71
N LEU A 116 -2.68 3.54 3.45
CA LEU A 116 -3.82 3.24 2.58
C LEU A 116 -4.71 2.15 3.18
N GLU A 117 -4.09 1.10 3.71
CA GLU A 117 -4.76 -0.02 4.39
C GLU A 117 -5.40 0.39 5.72
N LYS A 118 -4.66 1.02 6.63
CA LYS A 118 -5.07 1.21 8.03
C LYS A 118 -5.92 2.45 8.26
N ASN A 119 -5.65 3.51 7.51
CA ASN A 119 -6.24 4.85 7.73
C ASN A 119 -7.05 5.34 6.53
N GLY A 120 -7.12 4.53 5.46
CA GLY A 120 -7.88 4.80 4.25
C GLY A 120 -9.15 3.96 4.10
N PHE A 121 -9.66 3.94 2.86
CA PHE A 121 -10.86 3.22 2.43
C PHE A 121 -10.81 1.71 2.69
N LEU A 122 -9.61 1.12 2.64
CA LEU A 122 -9.42 -0.33 2.70
C LEU A 122 -9.61 -0.90 4.11
N SER A 123 -9.34 -0.13 5.16
CA SER A 123 -9.46 -0.57 6.57
C SER A 123 -10.83 -1.20 6.86
N LYS A 124 -11.89 -0.54 6.38
CA LYS A 124 -13.26 -0.98 6.58
C LYS A 124 -13.62 -2.17 5.69
N ILE A 125 -13.18 -2.17 4.43
CA ILE A 125 -13.46 -3.25 3.48
C ILE A 125 -12.74 -4.54 3.89
N LEU A 126 -11.46 -4.46 4.23
CA LEU A 126 -10.66 -5.58 4.71
C LEU A 126 -11.20 -6.12 6.05
N GLY A 127 -11.60 -5.23 6.96
CA GLY A 127 -12.26 -5.65 8.21
C GLY A 127 -13.57 -6.42 7.95
N GLU A 128 -14.43 -5.90 7.06
CA GLU A 128 -15.71 -6.54 6.72
C GLU A 128 -15.53 -7.87 5.98
N THR A 129 -14.54 -8.00 5.08
CA THR A 129 -14.26 -9.25 4.36
C THR A 129 -13.65 -10.30 5.30
N GLU A 130 -12.75 -9.92 6.21
CA GLU A 130 -12.22 -10.82 7.23
C GLU A 130 -13.31 -11.33 8.18
N GLU A 131 -14.22 -10.46 8.62
CA GLU A 131 -15.36 -10.87 9.44
C GLU A 131 -16.30 -11.83 8.70
N ALA A 132 -16.55 -11.58 7.42
CA ALA A 132 -17.36 -12.47 6.59
C ALA A 132 -16.68 -13.84 6.43
N ALA A 133 -15.37 -13.88 6.18
CA ALA A 133 -14.59 -15.13 6.08
C ALA A 133 -14.57 -15.92 7.40
N LYS A 134 -14.42 -15.23 8.54
CA LYS A 134 -14.49 -15.86 9.88
C LYS A 134 -15.87 -16.48 10.15
N LYS A 135 -16.96 -15.81 9.74
CA LYS A 135 -18.33 -16.35 9.86
C LYS A 135 -18.55 -17.59 9.01
N VAL A 136 -18.02 -17.63 7.79
CA VAL A 136 -18.11 -18.81 6.89
C VAL A 136 -17.32 -20.00 7.46
N ASN A 137 -16.10 -19.78 7.97
CA ASN A 137 -15.29 -20.84 8.58
C ASN A 137 -15.89 -21.37 9.89
N ALA A 138 -16.53 -20.53 10.69
CA ALA A 138 -17.23 -20.96 11.91
C ALA A 138 -18.47 -21.85 11.61
N THR A 139 -19.06 -21.75 10.42
CA THR A 139 -20.17 -22.62 9.98
C THR A 139 -19.74 -23.98 9.42
N VAL A 140 -18.44 -24.23 9.21
CA VAL A 140 -17.94 -25.56 8.84
C VAL A 140 -17.76 -26.39 10.12
N ILE A 141 -18.87 -26.95 10.61
CA ILE A 141 -18.85 -27.93 11.70
C ILE A 141 -18.07 -29.18 11.22
N PRO A 142 -17.05 -29.68 11.93
CA PRO A 142 -16.41 -30.93 11.56
C PRO A 142 -17.46 -32.05 11.59
N MET A 143 -17.70 -32.67 10.43
CA MET A 143 -18.61 -33.80 10.31
C MET A 143 -18.04 -34.97 11.11
N ASP A 144 -18.52 -35.15 12.35
CA ASP A 144 -18.24 -36.33 13.15
C ASP A 144 -18.71 -37.57 12.39
N HIS A 145 -17.75 -38.34 11.87
CA HIS A 145 -18.00 -39.66 11.30
C HIS A 145 -18.43 -40.62 12.42
N LYS A 146 -19.72 -40.61 12.79
CA LYS A 146 -20.35 -41.70 13.54
C LYS A 146 -20.42 -42.94 12.63
N ARG A 147 -19.37 -43.76 12.64
CA ARG A 147 -19.47 -45.19 12.33
C ARG A 147 -19.69 -45.95 13.63
N ALA A 148 -20.93 -46.01 14.10
CA ALA A 148 -21.34 -46.98 15.10
C ALA A 148 -21.71 -48.29 14.39
N GLY A 149 -21.01 -49.37 14.74
CA GLY A 149 -21.02 -50.64 14.04
C GLY A 149 -22.35 -51.39 14.01
N ARG A 150 -22.57 -52.10 12.90
CA ARG A 150 -23.48 -53.24 12.79
C ARG A 150 -23.17 -54.25 13.91
N LYS A 151 -24.06 -54.41 14.89
CA LYS A 151 -24.11 -55.62 15.72
C LYS A 151 -24.82 -56.71 14.91
N LYS A 152 -24.10 -57.78 14.59
CA LYS A 152 -24.68 -59.10 14.27
C LYS A 152 -25.04 -59.77 15.59
N SER A 153 -26.29 -60.20 15.73
CA SER A 153 -26.72 -61.41 16.42
C SER A 153 -28.09 -61.79 15.90
#